data_AF-A0A7W0V0B6-F1
#
_entry.id   AF-A0A7W0V0B6-F1
#
_cell.length_a   1.000
_cell.length_b   1.000
_cell.length_c   1.000
_cell.angle_alpha   90.00
_cell.angle_beta   90.00
_cell.angle_gamma   90.00
#
_symmetry.space_group_name_H-M   'P 1'
#
loop_
_entity.id
_entity.type
_entity.pdbx_description
1 polymer ?
#
loop_
_entity_poly.entity_id
_entity_poly.type
_entity_poly.pdbx_seq_one_letter_code
_entity_poly.pdbx_strand_id
1 'polypeptide(L)' 'VVEYELRSPELQALIAKSKYKNIPGFAQAKQGHILLQDHGNEVWFRNIKMRELTSK' A
#
# COMPACT_ATOMS: atom_id res chain seq x y z
N VAL A 1 -12.52 10.29 -2.40
CA VAL A 1 -11.93 9.19 -3.18
C VAL A 1 -10.54 9.62 -3.62
N VAL A 2 -9.53 8.75 -3.55
CA VAL A 2 -8.15 9.03 -3.97
C VAL A 2 -7.74 7.96 -4.99
N GLU A 3 -7.02 8.37 -6.03
CA GLU A 3 -6.51 7.50 -7.09
C GLU A 3 -5.10 7.94 -7.46
N TYR A 4 -4.24 6.97 -7.81
CA TYR A 4 -2.88 7.22 -8.26
C TYR A 4 -2.36 6.02 -9.07
N GLU A 5 -1.37 6.26 -9.92
CA GLU A 5 -0.70 5.21 -10.67
C GLU A 5 0.56 4.76 -9.92
N LEU A 6 0.65 3.46 -9.64
CA LEU A 6 1.84 2.88 -9.02
C LEU A 6 3.05 3.11 -9.94
N ARG A 7 4.15 3.56 -9.35
CA ARG A 7 5.44 3.84 -10.01
C ARG A 7 5.43 5.02 -10.99
N SER A 8 4.37 5.82 -11.05
CA SER A 8 4.39 7.05 -11.85
C SER A 8 5.48 8.03 -11.35
N PRO A 9 6.02 8.91 -12.21
CA PRO A 9 7.00 9.93 -11.79
C PRO A 9 6.48 10.81 -10.64
N GLU A 10 5.18 11.11 -10.64
CA GLU A 10 4.52 11.91 -9.62
C GLU A 10 4.53 11.19 -8.27
N LEU A 11 4.15 9.90 -8.23
CA LEU A 11 4.18 9.12 -7.00
C LEU A 11 5.61 8.96 -6.46
N GLN A 12 6.59 8.74 -7.34
CA GLN A 12 8.00 8.64 -6.94
C GLN A 12 8.49 9.94 -6.29
N ALA A 13 8.13 11.10 -6.85
CA ALA A 13 8.46 12.40 -6.28
C ALA A 13 7.81 12.62 -4.90
N LEU A 14 6.59 12.13 -4.69
CA LEU A 14 5.91 12.17 -3.39
C LEU A 14 6.59 11.25 -2.37
N ILE A 15 6.96 10.02 -2.77
CA ILE A 15 7.67 9.07 -1.90
C ILE A 15 9.00 9.66 -1.42
N ALA A 16 9.76 10.33 -2.30
CA ALA A 16 11.02 10.98 -1.95
C ALA A 16 10.87 12.07 -0.86
N LYS A 17 9.69 12.67 -0.74
CA LYS A 17 9.35 13.67 0.29
C LYS A 17 8.67 13.09 1.54
N SER A 18 8.38 11.79 1.55
CA SER A 18 7.62 11.13 2.61
C SER A 18 8.52 10.52 3.71
N LYS A 19 7.89 10.02 4.79
CA LYS A 19 8.58 9.22 5.81
C LYS A 19 9.18 7.90 5.27
N TYR A 20 8.77 7.47 4.08
CA TYR A 20 9.20 6.20 3.47
C TYR A 20 10.45 6.33 2.58
N LYS A 21 10.97 7.55 2.37
CA LYS A 21 12.09 7.85 1.45
C LYS A 21 13.36 7.02 1.66
N ASN A 22 13.59 6.57 2.90
CA ASN A 22 14.80 5.82 3.29
C ASN A 22 14.55 4.30 3.37
N ILE A 23 13.39 3.80 2.95
CA ILE A 23 13.07 2.37 2.97
C ILE A 23 13.43 1.77 1.59
N PRO A 24 14.46 0.91 1.49
CA PRO A 24 14.83 0.30 0.22
C PRO A 24 13.68 -0.50 -0.39
N GLY A 25 13.37 -0.26 -1.67
CA GLY A 25 12.33 -1.00 -2.39
C GLY A 25 10.88 -0.63 -2.02
N PHE A 26 10.66 0.44 -1.25
CA PHE A 26 9.30 0.87 -0.90
C PHE A 26 8.44 1.15 -2.14
N ALA A 27 7.21 0.64 -2.15
CA ALA A 27 6.25 0.73 -3.25
C ALA A 27 6.72 0.12 -4.60
N GLN A 28 7.74 -0.74 -4.60
CA GLN A 28 8.23 -1.40 -5.82
C GLN A 28 7.74 -2.85 -5.98
N ALA A 29 7.36 -3.51 -4.89
CA ALA A 29 6.89 -4.90 -4.92
C ALA A 29 5.62 -5.06 -5.79
N LYS A 30 5.60 -6.12 -6.62
CA LYS A 30 4.43 -6.47 -7.44
C LYS A 30 3.35 -7.23 -6.66
N GLN A 31 3.75 -7.88 -5.58
CA GLN A 31 2.92 -8.73 -4.73
C GLN A 31 3.41 -8.60 -3.28
N GLY A 32 2.53 -8.86 -2.33
CA GLY A 32 2.81 -8.79 -0.91
C GLY A 32 1.59 -9.17 -0.07
N HIS A 33 1.75 -9.12 1.24
CA HIS A 33 0.66 -9.40 2.18
C HIS A 33 -0.25 -8.18 2.39
N ILE A 34 -1.51 -8.44 2.71
CA ILE A 34 -2.42 -7.42 3.25
C ILE A 34 -2.20 -7.36 4.76
N LEU A 35 -2.05 -6.15 5.29
CA LEU A 35 -1.81 -5.92 6.71
C LEU A 35 -2.98 -5.11 7.33
N LEU A 36 -3.46 -5.57 8.48
CA LEU A 36 -4.31 -4.79 9.37
C LEU A 36 -3.42 -4.25 10.49
N GLN A 37 -3.35 -2.93 10.61
CA GLN A 37 -2.49 -2.30 11.60
C GLN A 37 -3.26 -2.06 12.90
N ASP A 38 -2.65 -2.39 14.03
CA ASP A 38 -3.01 -1.90 15.34
C ASP A 38 -2.06 -0.76 15.73
N HIS A 39 -2.62 0.32 16.29
CA HIS A 39 -1.87 1.48 16.76
C HIS A 39 -2.20 1.83 18.23
N GLY A 40 -2.63 0.85 19.02
CA GLY A 40 -2.88 0.96 20.46
C GLY A 40 -4.32 1.27 20.84
N ASN A 41 -5.27 1.13 19.92
CA ASN A 41 -6.69 1.34 20.17
C ASN A 41 -7.50 0.13 19.74
N GLU A 42 -8.60 -0.14 20.44
CA GLU A 42 -9.42 -1.31 20.17
C GLU A 42 -10.18 -1.17 18.84
N VAL A 43 -10.00 -2.17 17.98
CA VAL A 43 -10.67 -2.28 16.68
C VAL A 43 -11.00 -3.76 16.43
N TRP A 44 -12.23 -4.05 16.00
CA TRP A 44 -12.66 -5.40 15.64
C TRP A 44 -12.96 -5.51 14.15
N PHE A 45 -12.43 -6.55 13.50
CA PHE A 45 -12.65 -6.83 12.09
C PHE A 45 -13.45 -8.12 11.91
N ARG A 46 -14.33 -8.17 10.91
CA ARG A 46 -15.00 -9.40 10.47
C ARG A 46 -15.29 -9.33 8.97
N ASN A 47 -15.58 -10.48 8.36
CA ASN A 47 -15.95 -10.59 6.95
C ASN A 47 -14.90 -10.02 5.97
N ILE A 48 -13.61 -10.21 6.25
CA ILE A 48 -12.53 -9.81 5.35
C ILE A 48 -12.48 -10.80 4.19
N LYS A 49 -12.78 -10.31 2.98
CA LYS A 49 -12.84 -11.12 1.76
C LYS A 49 -11.89 -10.53 0.73
N MET A 50 -11.28 -11.40 -0.06
CA MET A 50 -10.38 -11.03 -1.14
C MET A 50 -10.85 -11.68 -2.44
N ARG A 51 -10.73 -10.94 -3.54
CA ARG A 51 -10.89 -11.47 -4.89
C ARG A 51 -9.63 -11.15 -5.66
N GLU A 52 -8.92 -12.18 -6.08
CA GLU A 52 -7.81 -12.01 -7.00
C GLU A 52 -8.32 -11.55 -8.37
N LEU A 53 -7.60 -10.62 -8.97
CA LEU A 53 -7.88 -10.18 -10.34
C LEU A 53 -6.94 -10.94 -11.25
N THR A 54 -7.48 -11.83 -12.08
CA THR A 54 -6.72 -12.44 -13.17
C THR A 54 -6.44 -11.36 -14.23
N SER A 55 -5.18 -11.15 -14.60
CA SER A 55 -4.86 -10.37 -15.80
C SER A 55 -5.36 -11.11 -17.05
N LYS A 56 -5.85 -10.36 -18.04
CA LYS A 56 -5.88 -10.82 -19.43
C LYS A 56 -4.46 -10.90 -19.99
#